data_AF-A0A502KUA8-F1
#
_entry.id   AF-A0A502KUA8-F1
#
_cell.length_a   1.000
_cell.length_b   1.000
_cell.length_c   1.000
_cell.angle_alpha   90.00
_cell.angle_beta   90.00
_cell.angle_gamma   90.00
#
_symmetry.space_group_name_H-M   'P 1'
#
loop_
_entity.id
_entity.type
_entity.pdbx_description
1 polymer ?
#
loop_
_entity_poly.entity_id
_entity_poly.type
_entity_poly.pdbx_seq_one_letter_code
_entity_poly.pdbx_strand_id
1 'polypeptide(L)' 'MRDGQINQSLQINRIADTQWQMADMADFDGDGNADILWRNQSSGSTYMYLMNGNAIVGQGGSEVIEMDWRLVN' A
#
# COMPACT_ATOMS: atom_id res chain seq x y z
N MET A 1 24.20 0.34 -0.90
CA MET A 1 24.29 -0.36 0.39
C MET A 1 25.78 -0.61 0.67
N ARG A 2 26.30 -0.22 1.83
CA ARG A 2 27.66 -0.56 2.27
C ARG A 2 27.49 -1.30 3.60
N ASP A 3 27.93 -2.55 3.66
CA ASP A 3 27.96 -3.38 4.88
C ASP A 3 26.60 -3.72 5.52
N GLY A 4 25.53 -3.85 4.73
CA GLY A 4 24.21 -4.27 5.21
C GLY A 4 23.47 -3.22 6.06
N GLN A 5 24.04 -2.02 6.18
CA GLN A 5 23.40 -0.91 6.87
C GLN A 5 22.34 -0.25 5.97
N ILE A 6 21.22 0.13 6.57
CA ILE A 6 20.20 0.94 5.93
C ILE A 6 20.81 2.32 5.68
N ASN A 7 21.11 2.62 4.41
CA ASN A 7 21.74 3.87 4.00
C ASN A 7 20.80 5.09 4.15
N GLN A 8 19.48 4.87 4.08
CA GLN A 8 18.47 5.91 4.21
C GLN A 8 17.14 5.29 4.68
N SER A 9 16.49 5.94 5.63
CA SER A 9 15.12 5.65 6.04
C SER A 9 14.34 6.95 6.04
N LEU A 10 13.21 6.97 5.34
CA LEU A 10 12.29 8.11 5.31
C LEU A 10 10.93 7.62 5.77
N GLN A 11 10.29 8.37 6.66
CA GLN A 11 8.90 8.14 6.99
C GLN A 11 8.03 8.67 5.85
N ILE A 12 7.27 7.78 5.21
CA ILE A 12 6.38 8.12 4.09
C ILE A 12 5.00 8.55 4.62
N ASN A 13 4.43 7.80 5.57
CA ASN A 13 3.21 8.17 6.26
C ASN A 13 3.18 7.61 7.70
N ARG A 14 2.34 8.21 8.56
CA ARG A 14 1.97 7.66 9.87
C ARG A 14 0.50 7.25 9.83
N ILE A 15 0.24 5.96 9.92
CA ILE A 15 -1.14 5.45 10.05
C ILE A 15 -1.41 5.21 11.53
N ALA A 16 -2.32 6.01 12.11
CA ALA A 16 -2.63 5.97 13.54
C ALA A 16 -3.53 4.78 13.93
N ASP A 17 -4.39 4.35 13.01
CA ASP A 17 -5.23 3.18 13.19
C ASP A 17 -4.44 1.90 12.83
N THR A 18 -4.18 1.10 13.85
CA THR A 18 -3.44 -0.17 13.75
C THR A 18 -4.13 -1.27 12.94
N GLN A 19 -5.43 -1.10 12.64
CA GLN A 19 -6.15 -2.05 11.78
C GLN A 19 -5.69 -1.95 10.32
N TRP A 20 -5.14 -0.81 9.90
CA TRP A 20 -4.53 -0.67 8.59
C TRP A 20 -3.16 -1.33 8.57
N GLN A 21 -3.02 -2.34 7.72
CA GLN A 21 -1.78 -3.07 7.52
C GLN A 21 -1.41 -3.04 6.03
N MET A 22 -0.09 -3.07 5.76
CA MET A 22 0.38 -3.26 4.38
C MET A 22 -0.06 -4.65 3.93
N ALA A 23 -0.85 -4.69 2.87
CA ALA A 23 -1.39 -5.91 2.30
C ALA A 23 -0.49 -6.43 1.18
N ASP A 24 0.01 -5.53 0.33
CA ASP A 24 0.88 -5.90 -0.79
C ASP A 24 1.72 -4.70 -1.27
N MET A 25 2.76 -4.99 -2.05
CA MET A 25 3.61 -4.02 -2.74
C MET A 25 3.96 -4.52 -4.14
N ALA A 26 3.44 -3.85 -5.16
CA ALA A 26 3.62 -4.18 -6.57
C ALA A 26 3.43 -2.93 -7.44
N ASP A 27 3.79 -3.00 -8.72
CA ASP A 27 3.50 -1.94 -9.70
C ASP A 27 2.01 -2.06 -10.12
N PHE A 28 1.14 -1.27 -9.50
CA PHE A 28 -0.31 -1.37 -9.71
C PHE A 28 -0.80 -0.45 -10.85
N ASP A 29 -0.11 0.65 -11.13
CA ASP A 29 -0.47 1.59 -12.19
C ASP A 29 0.35 1.45 -13.49
N GLY A 30 1.40 0.61 -13.49
CA GLY A 30 2.20 0.26 -14.65
C GLY A 30 3.30 1.28 -14.99
N ASP A 31 3.66 2.16 -14.05
CA ASP A 31 4.69 3.18 -14.26
C ASP A 31 6.13 2.66 -14.06
N GLY A 32 6.28 1.40 -13.64
CA GLY A 32 7.55 0.73 -13.37
C GLY A 32 8.08 0.95 -11.95
N ASN A 33 7.35 1.63 -11.09
CA ASN A 33 7.64 1.78 -9.66
C ASN A 33 6.72 0.86 -8.83
N ALA A 34 7.19 0.49 -7.64
CA ALA A 34 6.38 -0.32 -6.73
C ALA A 34 5.50 0.57 -5.85
N ASP A 35 4.19 0.34 -5.90
CA ASP A 35 3.15 0.99 -5.13
C ASP A 35 2.84 0.23 -3.83
N ILE A 36 2.07 0.84 -2.93
CA ILE A 36 1.71 0.24 -1.63
C ILE A 36 0.20 0.07 -1.53
N LEU A 37 -0.25 -1.16 -1.30
CA LEU A 37 -1.63 -1.47 -0.95
C LEU A 37 -1.77 -1.67 0.56
N TRP A 38 -2.67 -0.90 1.18
CA TRP A 38 -3.09 -1.04 2.56
C TRP A 38 -4.46 -1.69 2.64
N ARG A 39 -4.67 -2.51 3.68
CA ARG A 39 -5.96 -3.09 4.00
C ARG A 39 -6.27 -2.89 5.47
N ASN A 40 -7.48 -2.43 5.75
CA ASN A 40 -8.02 -2.39 7.11
C ASN A 40 -8.52 -3.80 7.46
N GLN A 41 -7.94 -4.42 8.47
CA GLN A 41 -8.29 -5.79 8.86
C GLN A 41 -9.68 -5.91 9.51
N SER A 42 -10.21 -4.81 10.05
CA SER A 42 -11.54 -4.80 10.67
C SER A 42 -12.66 -4.58 9.67
N SER A 43 -12.51 -3.63 8.74
CA SER A 43 -13.56 -3.28 7.77
C SER A 43 -13.38 -3.96 6.40
N GLY A 44 -12.19 -4.46 6.10
CA GLY A 44 -11.83 -4.95 4.77
C GLY A 44 -11.56 -3.84 3.74
N SER A 45 -11.71 -2.57 4.12
CA SER A 45 -11.45 -1.42 3.24
C SER A 45 -10.00 -1.42 2.75
N THR A 46 -9.80 -0.94 1.52
CA THR A 46 -8.47 -0.88 0.90
C THR A 46 -8.09 0.56 0.58
N TYR A 47 -6.81 0.86 0.71
CA TYR A 47 -6.26 2.18 0.41
C TYR A 47 -4.93 2.01 -0.31
N MET A 48 -4.71 2.76 -1.37
CA MET A 48 -3.52 2.63 -2.21
C MET A 48 -2.71 3.92 -2.21
N TYR A 49 -1.38 3.76 -2.16
CA TYR A 49 -0.41 4.81 -2.47
C TYR A 49 0.30 4.45 -3.76
N LEU A 50 0.15 5.29 -4.78
CA LEU A 50 0.97 5.26 -5.98
C LEU A 50 2.29 5.97 -5.67
N MET A 51 3.41 5.34 -6.01
CA MET A 51 4.73 5.71 -5.50
C MET A 51 5.70 6.03 -6.64
N ASN A 52 6.52 7.06 -6.46
CA ASN A 52 7.73 7.29 -7.25
C ASN A 52 8.93 7.31 -6.30
N GLY A 53 9.63 6.17 -6.22
CA GLY A 53 10.67 5.95 -5.20
C GLY A 53 10.10 6.05 -3.78
N ASN A 54 10.47 7.10 -3.04
CA ASN A 54 10.04 7.32 -1.65
C ASN A 54 8.90 8.35 -1.52
N ALA A 55 8.35 8.83 -2.64
CA ALA A 55 7.31 9.85 -2.65
C ALA A 55 5.97 9.27 -3.08
N ILE A 56 4.89 9.65 -2.40
CA ILE A 56 3.51 9.36 -2.84
C ILE A 56 3.17 10.36 -3.96
N VAL A 57 2.84 9.85 -5.15
CA VAL A 57 2.44 10.66 -6.32
C VAL A 57 0.95 10.60 -6.62
N GLY A 58 0.26 9.60 -6.06
CA GLY A 58 -1.18 9.45 -6.14
C GLY A 58 -1.70 8.62 -4.96
N GLN A 59 -2.95 8.84 -4.57
CA GLN A 59 -3.55 8.07 -3.48
C GLN A 59 -5.07 8.00 -3.61
N GLY A 60 -5.65 6.90 -3.13
CA GLY A 60 -7.08 6.70 -3.17
C GLY A 60 -7.52 5.53 -2.31
N GLY A 61 -8.67 5.68 -1.67
CA GLY A 61 -9.34 4.64 -0.92
C GLY A 61 -10.54 4.11 -1.68
N SER A 62 -10.79 2.81 -1.57
CA SER A 62 -12.07 2.22 -1.92
C SER A 62 -12.74 1.73 -0.64
N GLU A 63 -13.96 2.20 -0.40
CA GLU A 63 -14.84 1.56 0.57
C GLU A 63 -15.22 0.20 0.00
N VAL A 64 -14.57 -0.87 0.49
CA VAL A 64 -14.94 -2.23 0.07
C VAL A 64 -16.36 -2.49 0.58
N ILE A 65 -17.31 -2.43 -0.36
CA ILE A 65 -18.63 -3.03 -0.21
C ILE A 65 -18.43 -4.51 -0.53
N GLU A 66 -18.59 -5.34 0.51
CA GLU A 66 -18.75 -6.81 0.48
C GLU A 66 -17.48 -7.69 0.49
N MET A 67 -17.49 -8.64 1.44
CA MET A 67 -16.43 -9.60 1.77
C MET A 67 -16.35 -10.81 0.81
N ASP A 68 -17.12 -10.81 -0.29
CA ASP A 68 -17.43 -12.04 -1.04
C ASP A 68 -17.03 -12.00 -2.52
N TRP A 69 -15.91 -11.37 -2.86
CA TRP A 69 -15.32 -11.54 -4.20
C TRP A 69 -14.79 -12.96 -4.36
N ARG A 70 -15.55 -13.81 -5.05
CA ARG A 70 -15.06 -15.08 -5.60
C ARG A 70 -14.70 -14.88 -7.07
N LEU A 71 -13.49 -15.29 -7.44
CA LEU A 71 -13.13 -15.47 -8.84
C LEU A 71 -14.05 -16.55 -9.42
N VAL A 72 -14.95 -16.17 -10.33
CA VAL A 72 -15.70 -17.14 -11.13
C VAL A 72 -14.87 -17.43 -12.37
N ASN A 73 -14.51 -18.69 -12.57
CA ASN A 73 -13.93 -19.21 -13.80
C ASN A 73 -15.04 -19.71 -14.73
#